data_AF-A0A133V6W7-F1
#
_entry.id   AF-A0A133V6W7-F1
#
_cell.length_a   1.000
_cell.length_b   1.000
_cell.length_c   1.000
_cell.angle_alpha   90.00
_cell.angle_beta   90.00
_cell.angle_gamma   90.00
#
_symmetry.space_group_name_H-M   'P 1'
#
loop_
_entity.id
_entity.type
_entity.pdbx_description
1 polymer ?
#
loop_
_entity_poly.entity_id
_entity_poly.type
_entity_poly.pdbx_seq_one_letter_code
_entity_poly.pdbx_strand_id
1 'polypeptide(L)'
;MEMNKKAKMSIDILDEEKGRKGFVGERLFKVYKWEILENLEGFRNLISTTDFFERPLRDISSELGIGQGIFREDVEFLEDVRGYGPPSFDYVGVREFEGEKQKVLLDVKTVTDVKSGVVLSPNQKKLIKPAKERGYEIYIVKMILSRNWKVDVEVCSI
;
A
#
# COMPACT_ATOMS: atom_id res chain seq x y z
N MET A 1 -3.96 -15.32 -19.33
CA MET A 1 -4.46 -15.58 -17.97
C MET A 1 -3.29 -15.27 -17.03
N GLU A 2 -3.14 -14.00 -16.65
CA GLU A 2 -1.99 -13.57 -15.85
C GLU A 2 -2.13 -14.10 -14.43
N MET A 3 -1.09 -14.79 -13.96
CA MET A 3 -0.97 -15.17 -12.57
C MET A 3 -0.90 -13.90 -11.73
N ASN A 4 -1.96 -13.60 -10.98
CA ASN A 4 -1.85 -12.76 -9.81
C ASN A 4 -0.78 -13.38 -8.90
N LYS A 5 0.45 -12.83 -8.92
CA LYS A 5 1.53 -13.23 -8.02
C LYS A 5 1.08 -12.84 -6.61
N LYS A 6 0.43 -13.77 -5.91
CA LYS A 6 0.03 -13.61 -4.52
C LYS A 6 1.22 -13.93 -3.65
N ALA A 7 1.89 -12.90 -3.14
CA ALA A 7 2.82 -13.07 -2.03
C ALA A 7 2.01 -13.26 -0.74
N LYS A 8 2.43 -14.23 0.09
CA LYS A 8 1.84 -14.50 1.41
C LYS A 8 2.92 -14.45 2.47
N MET A 9 2.67 -13.72 3.55
CA MET A 9 3.49 -13.74 4.76
C MET A 9 2.59 -13.84 5.99
N SER A 10 3.12 -14.33 7.11
CA SER A 10 2.40 -14.42 8.38
C SER A 10 3.28 -13.82 9.47
N ILE A 11 2.72 -12.88 10.25
CA ILE A 11 3.43 -12.18 11.33
C ILE A 11 2.77 -12.54 12.66
N ASP A 12 3.56 -12.95 13.63
CA ASP A 12 3.11 -13.18 15.01
C ASP A 12 2.87 -11.84 15.72
N ILE A 13 1.70 -11.68 16.34
CA ILE A 13 1.41 -10.52 17.19
C ILE A 13 2.21 -10.68 18.49
N LEU A 14 2.92 -9.62 18.88
CA LEU A 14 3.71 -9.55 20.11
C LEU A 14 2.86 -9.87 21.36
N ASP A 15 3.45 -10.59 22.31
CA ASP A 15 2.77 -11.05 23.54
C ASP A 15 2.18 -9.90 24.38
N GLU A 16 2.84 -8.74 24.42
CA GLU A 16 2.39 -7.55 25.15
C GLU A 16 1.08 -6.95 24.62
N GLU A 17 0.74 -7.28 23.38
CA GLU A 17 -0.48 -6.83 22.71
C GLU A 17 -1.62 -7.87 22.82
N LYS A 18 -1.31 -9.10 23.25
CA LYS A 18 -2.30 -10.17 23.47
C LYS A 18 -3.15 -9.86 24.70
N GLY A 19 -4.48 -9.94 24.55
CA GLY A 19 -5.42 -9.78 25.67
C GLY A 19 -5.82 -8.33 26.01
N ARG A 20 -5.28 -7.31 25.32
CA ARG A 20 -5.82 -5.94 25.42
C ARG A 20 -7.27 -5.93 24.90
N LYS A 21 -8.26 -5.62 25.75
CA LYS A 21 -9.67 -5.48 25.31
C LYS A 21 -9.77 -4.40 24.23
N GLY A 22 -10.40 -4.72 23.09
CA GLY A 22 -10.53 -3.82 21.94
C GLY A 22 -9.36 -3.84 20.97
N PHE A 23 -8.42 -4.79 21.10
CA PHE A 23 -7.34 -5.04 20.13
C PHE A 23 -7.89 -5.71 18.86
N VAL A 24 -8.72 -4.99 18.10
CA VAL A 24 -9.35 -5.51 16.89
C VAL A 24 -9.01 -4.58 15.72
N GLY A 25 -8.49 -5.16 14.64
CA GLY A 25 -8.36 -4.54 13.30
C GLY A 25 -7.51 -3.27 13.24
N GLU A 26 -8.07 -2.13 13.62
CA GLU A 26 -7.47 -0.79 13.45
C GLU A 26 -6.21 -0.56 14.28
N ARG A 27 -6.15 -1.10 15.51
CA ARG A 27 -4.98 -0.92 16.37
C ARG A 27 -3.78 -1.76 15.89
N LEU A 28 -4.06 -2.97 15.41
CA LEU A 28 -3.11 -3.84 14.72
C LEU A 28 -2.59 -3.19 13.43
N PHE A 29 -3.50 -2.58 12.66
CA PHE A 29 -3.12 -1.81 11.47
C PHE A 29 -2.12 -0.71 11.82
N LYS A 30 -2.41 0.15 12.80
CA LYS A 30 -1.50 1.24 13.15
C LYS A 30 -0.11 0.77 13.61
N VAL A 31 -0.05 -0.37 14.31
CA VAL A 31 1.20 -0.88 14.89
C VAL A 31 2.03 -1.62 13.83
N TYR A 32 1.42 -2.51 13.04
CA TYR A 32 2.16 -3.42 12.16
C TYR A 32 2.19 -2.98 10.69
N LYS A 33 1.44 -1.93 10.29
CA LYS A 33 1.40 -1.47 8.88
C LYS A 33 2.79 -1.21 8.33
N TRP A 34 3.66 -0.52 9.06
CA TRP A 34 5.01 -0.22 8.60
C TRP A 34 5.91 -1.45 8.53
N GLU A 35 5.91 -2.27 9.58
CA GLU A 35 6.69 -3.51 9.63
C GLU A 35 6.31 -4.46 8.49
N ILE A 36 5.01 -4.56 8.17
CA ILE A 36 4.53 -5.34 7.03
C ILE A 36 5.14 -4.82 5.74
N LEU A 37 5.04 -3.51 5.49
CA LEU A 37 5.51 -2.91 4.24
C LEU A 37 7.02 -3.02 4.07
N GLU A 38 7.81 -2.88 5.14
CA GLU A 38 9.26 -3.05 5.11
C GLU A 38 9.69 -4.47 4.77
N ASN A 39 8.88 -5.46 5.17
CA ASN A 39 9.10 -6.87 4.89
C ASN A 39 8.49 -7.34 3.55
N LEU A 40 7.74 -6.49 2.84
CA LEU A 40 7.26 -6.83 1.50
C LEU A 40 8.42 -6.74 0.49
N GLU A 41 8.82 -7.90 -0.03
CA GLU A 41 9.93 -8.01 -0.96
C GLU A 41 9.75 -7.10 -2.19
N GLY A 42 10.79 -6.30 -2.45
CA GLY A 42 10.88 -5.42 -3.60
C GLY A 42 10.14 -4.09 -3.47
N PHE A 43 9.29 -3.88 -2.46
CA PHE A 43 8.68 -2.56 -2.23
C PHE A 43 9.71 -1.65 -1.55
N ARG A 44 10.10 -0.56 -2.24
CA ARG A 44 11.10 0.38 -1.77
C ARG A 44 10.59 1.81 -1.94
N ASN A 45 11.13 2.74 -1.15
CA ASN A 45 10.81 4.17 -1.26
C ASN A 45 9.29 4.45 -1.25
N LEU A 46 8.55 3.69 -0.42
CA LEU A 46 7.11 3.92 -0.22
C LEU A 46 6.92 5.16 0.64
N ILE A 47 6.18 6.14 0.12
CA ILE A 47 5.77 7.32 0.86
C ILE A 47 4.27 7.26 1.09
N SER A 48 3.83 7.59 2.31
CA SER A 48 2.40 7.74 2.57
C SER A 48 1.86 8.86 1.69
N THR A 49 0.76 8.61 1.00
CA THR A 49 0.10 9.67 0.22
C THR A 49 -0.33 10.84 1.08
N THR A 50 -0.61 10.64 2.37
CA THR A 50 -0.89 11.75 3.29
C THR A 50 0.33 12.65 3.42
N ASP A 51 1.50 12.07 3.75
CA ASP A 51 2.77 12.81 3.84
C ASP A 51 3.12 13.48 2.50
N PHE A 52 2.87 12.78 1.39
CA PHE A 52 3.08 13.28 0.04
C PHE A 52 2.31 14.59 -0.23
N PHE A 53 1.07 14.69 0.24
CA PHE A 53 0.22 15.86 0.01
C PHE A 53 0.33 16.96 1.08
N GLU A 54 0.93 16.65 2.23
CA GLU A 54 1.08 17.59 3.34
C GLU A 54 2.48 18.20 3.43
N ARG A 55 3.48 17.60 2.75
CA ARG A 55 4.87 18.07 2.72
C ARG A 55 5.22 18.72 1.37
N PRO A 56 6.13 19.71 1.35
CA PRO A 56 6.66 20.25 0.11
C PRO A 56 7.32 19.17 -0.76
N LEU A 57 7.11 19.22 -2.08
CA LEU A 57 7.66 18.23 -3.02
C LEU A 57 9.16 18.05 -2.94
N ARG A 58 9.88 19.14 -2.71
CA ARG A 58 11.35 19.13 -2.52
C ARG A 58 11.81 18.32 -1.32
N ASP A 59 10.95 18.14 -0.31
CA ASP A 59 11.27 17.46 0.93
C ASP A 59 10.98 15.95 0.82
N ILE A 60 10.11 15.56 -0.12
CA ILE A 60 9.76 14.15 -0.40
C ILE A 60 10.46 13.61 -1.66
N SER A 61 11.04 14.49 -2.49
CA SER A 61 11.67 14.10 -3.75
C SER A 61 12.88 13.18 -3.57
N SER A 62 13.68 13.42 -2.52
CA SER A 62 14.80 12.57 -2.14
C SER A 62 14.33 11.22 -1.60
N GLU A 63 13.22 11.19 -0.85
CA GLU A 63 12.64 9.99 -0.24
C GLU A 63 11.90 9.09 -1.28
N LEU A 64 11.21 9.69 -2.26
CA LEU A 64 10.58 8.99 -3.40
C LEU A 64 11.61 8.43 -4.38
N GLY A 65 12.85 8.92 -4.30
CA GLY A 65 13.84 8.73 -5.35
C GLY A 65 13.37 9.35 -6.67
N ILE A 66 12.95 10.62 -6.68
CA ILE A 66 12.67 11.33 -7.93
C ILE A 66 13.94 11.29 -8.80
N GLY A 67 13.81 10.76 -10.03
CA GLY A 67 14.93 10.39 -10.90
C GLY A 67 15.34 8.90 -10.85
N GLN A 68 14.69 8.09 -10.00
CA GLN A 68 14.84 6.63 -9.92
C GLN A 68 13.58 5.86 -10.32
N GLY A 69 12.56 6.54 -10.89
CA GLY A 69 11.35 5.90 -11.40
C GLY A 69 10.08 6.76 -11.31
N ILE A 70 10.03 7.73 -10.39
CA ILE A 70 8.93 8.70 -10.26
C ILE A 70 9.39 10.07 -10.76
N PHE A 71 8.55 10.72 -11.57
CA PHE A 71 8.83 12.01 -12.21
C PHE A 71 7.89 13.11 -11.72
N ARG A 72 8.14 14.36 -12.12
CA ARG A 72 7.29 15.49 -11.73
C ARG A 72 5.86 15.35 -12.26
N GLU A 73 5.69 14.77 -13.44
CA GLU A 73 4.39 14.55 -14.07
C GLU A 73 3.55 13.51 -13.30
N ASP A 74 4.22 12.61 -12.58
CA ASP A 74 3.57 11.64 -11.69
C ASP A 74 2.99 12.33 -10.46
N VAL A 75 3.69 13.33 -9.94
CA VAL A 75 3.22 14.13 -8.81
C VAL A 75 1.96 14.90 -9.17
N GLU A 76 2.00 15.61 -10.31
CA GLU A 76 0.87 16.41 -10.78
C GLU A 76 -0.37 15.52 -10.99
N PHE A 77 -0.16 14.30 -11.49
CA PHE A 77 -1.23 13.30 -11.58
C PHE A 77 -1.81 12.89 -10.23
N LEU A 78 -0.96 12.65 -9.22
CA LEU A 78 -1.41 12.28 -7.89
C LEU A 78 -2.18 13.41 -7.21
N GLU A 79 -1.81 14.67 -7.45
CA GLU A 79 -2.55 15.84 -6.98
C GLU A 79 -3.91 15.98 -7.68
N ASP A 80 -3.96 15.85 -9.01
CA ASP A 80 -5.20 15.94 -9.79
C ASP A 80 -6.24 14.89 -9.34
N VAL A 81 -5.77 13.71 -8.93
CA VAL A 81 -6.62 12.58 -8.53
C VAL A 81 -6.92 12.52 -7.04
N ARG A 82 -6.29 13.40 -6.24
CA ARG A 82 -6.62 13.59 -4.81
C ARG A 82 -8.06 14.12 -4.65
N GLY A 83 -8.52 14.97 -5.56
CA GLY A 83 -9.82 15.66 -5.42
C GLY A 83 -9.95 16.41 -4.07
N TYR A 84 -11.18 16.64 -3.61
CA TYR A 84 -11.51 17.24 -2.29
C TYR A 84 -11.65 16.20 -1.16
N GLY A 85 -10.94 15.07 -1.22
CA GLY A 85 -11.13 13.94 -0.30
C GLY A 85 -9.83 13.36 0.23
N PRO A 86 -9.91 12.33 1.10
CA PRO A 86 -8.74 11.58 1.52
C PRO A 86 -8.08 10.91 0.31
N PRO A 87 -6.77 10.62 0.38
CA PRO A 87 -6.05 9.94 -0.69
C PRO A 87 -6.73 8.63 -1.12
N SER A 88 -6.70 8.34 -2.43
CA SER A 88 -7.31 7.13 -2.97
C SER A 88 -6.53 5.86 -2.64
N PHE A 89 -5.22 5.96 -2.47
CA PHE A 89 -4.32 4.87 -2.07
C PHE A 89 -3.56 5.30 -0.82
N ASP A 90 -3.02 4.36 -0.04
CA ASP A 90 -2.25 4.68 1.17
C ASP A 90 -0.83 5.14 0.85
N TYR A 91 -0.23 4.59 -0.22
CA TYR A 91 1.16 4.80 -0.58
C TYR A 91 1.38 4.95 -2.08
N VAL A 92 2.45 5.68 -2.39
CA VAL A 92 3.08 5.74 -3.69
C VAL A 92 4.57 5.43 -3.53
N GLY A 93 5.17 4.72 -4.48
CA GLY A 93 6.61 4.48 -4.47
C GLY A 93 7.08 3.68 -5.68
N VAL A 94 8.18 2.96 -5.51
CA VAL A 94 8.78 2.14 -6.55
C VAL A 94 8.93 0.71 -6.05
N ARG A 95 8.52 -0.27 -6.86
CA ARG A 95 8.86 -1.66 -6.64
C ARG A 95 10.05 -2.02 -7.51
N GLU A 96 11.09 -2.57 -6.91
CA GLU A 96 12.23 -3.15 -7.59
C GLU A 96 12.22 -4.66 -7.41
N PHE A 97 12.06 -5.40 -8.51
CA PHE A 97 12.03 -6.86 -8.49
C PHE A 97 12.80 -7.39 -9.69
N GLU A 98 13.74 -8.33 -9.45
CA GLU A 98 14.61 -8.88 -10.50
C GLU A 98 15.37 -7.81 -11.33
N GLY A 99 15.63 -6.64 -10.72
CA GLY A 99 16.31 -5.51 -11.36
C GLY A 99 15.40 -4.58 -12.17
N GLU A 100 14.11 -4.90 -12.30
CA GLU A 100 13.13 -4.03 -12.94
C GLU A 100 12.49 -3.09 -11.92
N LYS A 101 12.46 -1.80 -12.25
CA LYS A 101 11.83 -0.75 -11.43
C LYS A 101 10.47 -0.38 -11.98
N GLN A 102 9.45 -0.49 -11.14
CA GLN A 102 8.07 -0.21 -11.49
C GLN A 102 7.44 0.78 -10.52
N LYS A 103 6.73 1.79 -11.05
CA LYS A 103 5.95 2.70 -10.20
C LYS A 103 4.80 1.93 -9.58
N VAL A 104 4.55 2.13 -8.29
CA VAL A 104 3.47 1.44 -7.59
C VAL A 104 2.55 2.38 -6.83
N LEU A 105 1.26 2.08 -6.89
CA LEU A 105 0.26 2.56 -5.94
C LEU A 105 -0.13 1.40 -5.04
N LEU A 106 -0.10 1.62 -3.73
CA LEU A 106 -0.38 0.57 -2.76
C LEU A 106 -1.46 1.03 -1.78
N ASP A 107 -2.44 0.17 -1.56
CA ASP A 107 -3.52 0.37 -0.59
C ASP A 107 -3.57 -0.82 0.37
N VAL A 108 -3.62 -0.53 1.67
CA VAL A 108 -3.59 -1.52 2.73
C VAL A 108 -5.00 -1.65 3.30
N LYS A 109 -5.54 -2.87 3.27
CA LYS A 109 -6.90 -3.16 3.73
C LYS A 109 -6.87 -4.23 4.80
N THR A 110 -7.52 -3.97 5.93
CA THR A 110 -7.81 -5.01 6.93
C THR A 110 -9.07 -5.77 6.52
N VAL A 111 -8.99 -7.10 6.53
CA VAL A 111 -10.13 -7.98 6.26
C VAL A 111 -10.29 -8.99 7.39
N THR A 112 -11.53 -9.35 7.69
CA THR A 112 -11.87 -10.27 8.77
C THR A 112 -11.84 -11.75 8.35
N ASP A 113 -11.83 -12.03 7.05
CA ASP A 113 -11.71 -13.37 6.48
C ASP A 113 -10.92 -13.31 5.15
N VAL A 114 -10.18 -14.38 4.85
CA VAL A 114 -9.44 -14.59 3.60
C VAL A 114 -10.39 -14.56 2.38
N LYS A 115 -11.64 -15.02 2.56
CA LYS A 115 -12.66 -15.02 1.50
C LYS A 115 -13.27 -13.64 1.27
N SER A 116 -13.07 -12.68 2.17
CA SER A 116 -13.56 -11.32 1.97
C SER A 116 -12.83 -10.68 0.77
N GLY A 117 -13.60 -10.32 -0.24
CA GLY A 117 -13.10 -9.51 -1.35
C GLY A 117 -12.67 -8.13 -0.86
N VAL A 118 -11.71 -7.52 -1.54
CA VAL A 118 -11.40 -6.11 -1.34
C VAL A 118 -12.42 -5.29 -2.13
N VAL A 119 -13.10 -4.37 -1.44
CA VAL A 119 -13.99 -3.40 -2.07
C VAL A 119 -13.20 -2.13 -2.35
N LEU A 120 -13.02 -1.81 -3.63
CA LEU A 120 -12.38 -0.55 -4.04
C LEU A 120 -13.39 0.60 -3.93
N SER A 121 -12.93 1.73 -3.39
CA SER A 121 -13.71 2.95 -3.31
C SER A 121 -14.02 3.50 -4.71
N PRO A 122 -15.07 4.33 -4.88
CA PRO A 122 -15.36 4.96 -6.17
C PRO A 122 -14.17 5.77 -6.72
N ASN A 123 -13.40 6.42 -5.86
CA ASN A 123 -12.21 7.19 -6.27
C ASN A 123 -11.08 6.26 -6.72
N GLN A 124 -10.84 5.16 -6.01
CA GLN A 124 -9.89 4.12 -6.45
C GLN A 124 -10.26 3.58 -7.83
N LYS A 125 -11.53 3.23 -8.05
CA LYS A 125 -11.99 2.70 -9.34
C LYS A 125 -11.77 3.69 -10.50
N LYS A 126 -12.00 4.98 -10.26
CA LYS A 126 -11.74 6.04 -11.25
C LYS A 126 -10.25 6.19 -11.55
N LEU A 127 -9.38 5.94 -10.57
CA LEU A 127 -7.95 6.15 -10.67
C LEU A 127 -7.18 5.00 -11.33
N ILE A 128 -7.72 3.78 -11.27
CA ILE A 128 -7.01 2.58 -11.77
C ILE A 128 -6.58 2.72 -13.23
N LYS A 129 -7.50 3.08 -14.13
CA LYS A 129 -7.19 3.16 -15.55
C LYS A 129 -6.15 4.26 -15.87
N PRO A 130 -6.35 5.52 -15.43
CA PRO A 130 -5.34 6.57 -15.62
C PRO A 130 -3.96 6.24 -15.02
N ALA A 131 -3.92 5.58 -13.87
CA ALA A 131 -2.67 5.19 -13.23
C ALA A 131 -1.94 4.13 -14.06
N LYS A 132 -2.64 3.10 -14.55
CA LYS A 132 -2.05 2.07 -15.43
C LYS A 132 -1.52 2.66 -16.74
N GLU A 133 -2.25 3.60 -17.34
CA GLU A 133 -1.80 4.30 -18.57
C GLU A 133 -0.51 5.10 -18.36
N ARG A 134 -0.21 5.49 -17.11
CA ARG A 134 1.04 6.18 -16.71
C ARG A 134 2.13 5.23 -16.20
N GLY A 135 1.91 3.93 -16.31
CA GLY A 135 2.87 2.91 -15.90
C GLY A 135 2.88 2.62 -14.40
N TYR A 136 1.78 2.88 -13.69
CA TYR A 136 1.64 2.39 -12.32
C TYR A 136 1.12 0.95 -12.30
N GLU A 137 1.79 0.10 -11.53
CA GLU A 137 1.17 -1.10 -11.01
C GLU A 137 0.41 -0.79 -9.72
N ILE A 138 -0.72 -1.46 -9.52
CA ILE A 138 -1.60 -1.20 -8.40
C ILE A 138 -1.67 -2.44 -7.54
N TYR A 139 -1.36 -2.29 -6.26
CA TYR A 139 -1.31 -3.36 -5.29
C TYR A 139 -2.29 -3.11 -4.15
N ILE A 140 -3.00 -4.16 -3.76
CA ILE A 140 -3.70 -4.21 -2.48
C ILE A 140 -2.99 -5.16 -1.53
N VAL A 141 -2.63 -4.66 -0.37
CA VAL A 141 -2.10 -5.44 0.75
C VAL A 141 -3.26 -5.76 1.68
N LYS A 142 -3.71 -7.01 1.69
CA LYS A 142 -4.74 -7.48 2.61
C LYS A 142 -4.10 -7.96 3.89
N MET A 143 -4.45 -7.34 5.01
CA MET A 143 -4.10 -7.79 6.35
C MET A 143 -5.27 -8.60 6.91
N ILE A 144 -5.08 -9.91 7.05
CA ILE A 144 -6.09 -10.86 7.50
C ILE A 144 -5.75 -11.25 8.94
N LEU A 145 -6.60 -10.85 9.89
CA LEU A 145 -6.44 -11.26 11.28
C LEU A 145 -6.87 -12.73 11.42
N SER A 146 -5.90 -13.60 11.69
CA SER A 146 -6.17 -15.01 11.96
C SER A 146 -6.54 -15.22 13.43
N ARG A 147 -7.19 -16.36 13.72
CA ARG A 147 -7.65 -16.73 15.06
C ARG A 147 -6.53 -17.01 16.07
N ASN A 148 -5.28 -17.11 15.61
CA ASN A 148 -4.12 -17.52 16.44
C ASN A 148 -3.20 -16.36 16.80
N TRP A 149 -3.71 -15.12 16.84
CA TRP A 149 -2.89 -13.93 17.02
C TRP A 149 -1.80 -13.79 15.95
N LYS A 150 -2.10 -14.20 14.73
CA LYS A 150 -1.26 -13.95 13.55
C LYS A 150 -1.95 -13.03 12.58
N VAL A 151 -1.18 -12.19 11.92
CA VAL A 151 -1.64 -11.41 10.77
C VAL A 151 -1.10 -12.09 9.52
N ASP A 152 -2.01 -12.65 8.72
CA ASP A 152 -1.66 -13.12 7.38
C ASP A 152 -1.77 -11.95 6.41
N VAL A 153 -0.76 -11.76 5.58
CA VAL A 153 -0.72 -10.69 4.58
C VAL A 153 -0.80 -11.31 3.20
N GLU A 154 -1.73 -10.83 2.37
CA GLU A 154 -1.85 -11.21 0.97
C GLU A 154 -1.67 -9.96 0.09
N VAL A 155 -0.66 -9.95 -0.77
CA VAL A 155 -0.45 -8.88 -1.76
C VAL A 155 -1.13 -9.28 -3.07
N CYS A 156 -1.99 -8.42 -3.59
CA CYS A 156 -2.74 -8.63 -4.83
C CYS A 156 -2.45 -7.50 -5.82
N SER A 157 -1.99 -7.82 -7.02
CA SER A 157 -2.05 -6.89 -8.16
C SER A 157 -3.49 -6.75 -8.66
N ILE A 158 -3.86 -5.55 -9.13
CA ILE A 158 -5.13 -5.26 -9.82
C ILE A 158 -4.85 -4.87 -11.25
#